data_AF-A0A382G4X9-F1
#
_entry.id   AF-A0A382G4X9-F1
#
_cell.length_a   1.000
_cell.length_b   1.000
_cell.length_c   1.000
_cell.angle_alpha   90.00
_cell.angle_beta   90.00
_cell.angle_gamma   90.00
#
_symmetry.space_group_name_H-M   'P 1'
#
loop_
_entity.id
_entity.type
_entity.pdbx_description
1 polymer ?
#
loop_
_entity_poly.entity_id
_entity_poly.type
_entity_poly.pdbx_seq_one_letter_code
_entity_poly.pdbx_strand_id
1 'polypeptide(L)' 'MAAKMTSEIFSIANGLSSDEERVNYLRQNATKAVKELLKYNFNDDFKFLLPEGRPDLSAKDGE' A
#
# COMPACT_ATOMS: atom_id res chain seq x y z
N MET A 1 9.05 8.80 18.42
CA MET A 1 8.46 7.47 18.17
C MET A 1 9.32 6.76 17.14
N ALA A 2 9.63 5.48 17.34
CA ALA A 2 10.26 4.68 16.29
C ALA A 2 9.36 4.68 15.04
N ALA A 3 9.95 4.86 13.86
CA ALA A 3 9.19 4.81 12.62
C ALA A 3 8.68 3.37 12.41
N LYS A 4 7.36 3.20 12.29
CA LYS A 4 6.76 1.91 11.96
C LYS A 4 7.08 1.55 10.51
N MET A 5 7.27 0.26 10.22
CA MET A 5 7.50 -0.18 8.85
C MET A 5 6.22 0.00 8.03
N THR A 6 6.39 0.38 6.76
CA THR A 6 5.25 0.60 5.86
C THR A 6 4.43 -0.68 5.65
N SER A 7 5.10 -1.84 5.59
CA SER A 7 4.48 -3.16 5.52
C SER A 7 3.60 -3.47 6.74
N GLU A 8 4.05 -3.15 7.94
CA GLU A 8 3.30 -3.36 9.18
C GLU A 8 2.04 -2.50 9.23
N ILE A 9 2.14 -1.23 8.83
CA ILE A 9 1.02 -0.29 8.78
C ILE A 9 -0.08 -0.85 7.86
N PHE A 10 0.28 -1.30 6.65
CA PHE A 10 -0.70 -1.86 5.72
C PHE A 10 -1.24 -3.22 6.16
N SER A 11 -0.41 -4.07 6.77
CA SER A 11 -0.87 -5.37 7.32
C SER A 11 -1.93 -5.16 8.40
N ILE A 12 -1.75 -4.20 9.30
CA ILE A 12 -2.72 -3.89 10.35
C ILE A 12 -3.97 -3.25 9.74
N ALA A 13 -3.81 -2.30 8.83
CA ALA A 13 -4.94 -1.63 8.15
C ALA A 13 -5.83 -2.63 7.39
N ASN A 14 -5.23 -3.62 6.73
CA ASN A 14 -5.97 -4.67 6.01
C ASN A 14 -6.72 -5.63 6.94
N GLY A 15 -6.31 -5.75 8.22
CA GLY A 15 -7.01 -6.55 9.23
C GLY A 15 -8.19 -5.84 9.88
N LEU A 16 -8.43 -4.55 9.59
CA LEU A 16 -9.54 -3.78 10.15
C LEU A 16 -10.83 -4.00 9.35
N SER A 17 -11.92 -4.22 10.08
CA SER A 17 -13.21 -4.65 9.55
C SER A 17 -13.99 -3.53 8.88
N SER A 18 -13.86 -2.29 9.37
CA SER A 18 -14.56 -1.13 8.83
C SER A 18 -13.64 -0.19 8.08
N ASP A 19 -14.16 0.45 7.03
CA ASP A 19 -13.41 1.43 6.25
C ASP A 19 -13.09 2.68 7.08
N GLU A 20 -13.98 3.08 7.99
CA GLU A 20 -13.76 4.21 8.89
C GLU A 20 -12.58 3.96 9.84
N GLU A 21 -12.51 2.79 10.48
CA GLU A 21 -11.37 2.41 11.32
C GLU A 21 -10.08 2.35 10.51
N ARG A 22 -10.14 1.81 9.29
CA ARG A 22 -8.98 1.73 8.39
C ARG A 22 -8.44 3.10 8.03
N VAL A 23 -9.32 4.02 7.63
CA VAL A 23 -8.96 5.40 7.28
C VAL A 23 -8.37 6.13 8.48
N ASN A 24 -9.00 6.01 9.66
CA ASN A 24 -8.52 6.65 10.88
C ASN A 24 -7.14 6.11 11.29
N TYR A 25 -6.94 4.80 11.23
CA TYR A 25 -5.65 4.18 11.51
C TYR A 25 -4.54 4.66 10.56
N LEU A 26 -4.81 4.69 9.24
CA LEU A 26 -3.85 5.14 8.23
C LEU A 26 -3.48 6.61 8.43
N ARG A 27 -4.43 7.48 8.77
CA ARG A 27 -4.18 8.90 9.07
C ARG A 27 -3.27 9.09 10.28
N GLN A 28 -3.51 8.34 11.36
CA GLN A 28 -2.70 8.40 12.58
C GLN A 28 -1.28 7.89 12.39
N ASN A 29 -1.05 6.99 11.43
CA ASN A 29 0.25 6.38 11.14
C ASN A 29 0.83 6.84 9.78
N ALA A 30 0.41 8.02 9.29
CA ALA A 30 0.71 8.50 7.95
C ALA A 30 2.17 8.97 7.80
N THR A 31 3.08 8.04 7.49
CA THR A 31 4.45 8.35 7.07
C THR A 31 4.47 8.95 5.65
N LYS A 32 5.59 9.55 5.25
CA LYS A 32 5.76 10.06 3.87
C LYS A 32 5.51 8.95 2.83
N ALA A 33 6.10 7.78 3.04
CA ALA A 33 5.95 6.64 2.13
C ALA A 33 4.49 6.18 2.02
N VAL A 34 3.77 6.07 3.15
CA VAL A 34 2.35 5.69 3.16
C VAL A 34 1.50 6.70 2.39
N LYS A 35 1.74 8.01 2.59
CA LYS A 35 1.01 9.06 1.87
C LYS A 35 1.23 9.02 0.37
N GLU A 36 2.48 8.89 -0.08
CA GLU A 36 2.79 8.81 -1.51
C GLU A 36 2.18 7.55 -2.14
N LEU A 37 2.30 6.38 -1.49
CA LEU A 37 1.69 5.15 -2.00
C LEU A 37 0.18 5.26 -2.16
N LEU A 38 -0.52 5.79 -1.16
CA LEU A 38 -1.96 6.02 -1.25
C LEU A 38 -2.29 7.04 -2.35
N LYS A 39 -1.55 8.13 -2.44
CA LYS A 39 -1.75 9.15 -3.46
C LYS A 39 -1.62 8.57 -4.86
N TYR A 40 -0.56 7.82 -5.16
CA TYR A 40 -0.35 7.26 -6.49
C TYR A 40 -1.29 6.10 -6.82
N ASN A 41 -1.71 5.30 -5.84
CA ASN A 41 -2.65 4.20 -6.07
C ASN A 41 -4.09 4.66 -6.35
N PHE A 42 -4.46 5.87 -5.91
CA PHE A 42 -5.83 6.40 -6.06
C PHE A 42 -5.88 7.69 -6.90
N ASN A 43 -4.81 8.01 -7.64
CA ASN A 43 -4.81 9.16 -8.54
C ASN A 43 -5.06 8.70 -9.97
N ASP A 44 -6.17 9.15 -10.55
CA ASP A 44 -6.61 8.80 -11.90
C ASP A 44 -5.66 9.29 -13.01
N ASP A 45 -4.81 10.29 -12.73
CA ASP A 45 -3.78 10.78 -13.65
C ASP A 45 -2.55 9.86 -13.71
N PHE A 46 -2.43 8.91 -12.77
CA PHE A 46 -1.33 7.95 -12.73
C PHE A 46 -1.80 6.56 -13.13
N LYS A 47 -1.24 6.04 -14.21
CA LYS A 47 -1.46 4.66 -14.66
C LYS A 47 -0.19 3.83 -14.47
N PHE A 48 -0.28 2.78 -13.67
CA PHE A 48 0.77 1.77 -13.63
C PHE A 48 0.74 0.96 -14.94
N LEU A 49 1.89 0.84 -15.60
CA LEU A 49 2.04 0.02 -16.80
C LEU A 49 2.28 -1.47 -16.49
N LEU A 50 2.32 -1.81 -15.20
CA LEU A 50 2.43 -3.19 -14.75
C LEU A 50 1.03 -3.85 -14.75
N PRO A 51 0.95 -5.14 -15.10
CA PRO A 51 -0.29 -5.90 -14.95
C PRO A 51 -0.79 -5.84 -13.51
N GLU A 52 -2.11 -5.81 -13.33
CA GLU A 52 -2.72 -5.91 -12.01
C GLU A 52 -2.43 -7.29 -11.39
N GLY A 53 -2.21 -7.31 -10.07
CA GLY A 53 -1.94 -8.55 -9.33
C GLY A 53 -0.49 -8.66 -8.84
N ARG A 54 -0.16 -9.83 -8.31
CA ARG A 54 1.22 -10.13 -7.91
C ARG A 54 1.99 -10.61 -9.15
N PRO A 55 3.22 -10.14 -9.37
CA PRO A 55 4.10 -10.75 -10.37
C PRO A 55 4.17 -12.25 -10.13
N ASP A 56 4.14 -13.03 -11.20
CA ASP A 56 4.36 -14.46 -11.10
C ASP A 56 5.85 -14.70 -10.78
N LEU A 57 6.16 -14.88 -9.50
CA LEU A 57 7.53 -15.17 -9.04
C LEU A 57 8.03 -16.56 -9.48
N SER A 58 7.16 -17.38 -10.09
CA SER A 58 7.55 -18.65 -10.70
C SER A 58 8.03 -18.49 -12.14
N ALA A 59 7.75 -17.36 -12.79
CA ALA A 59 8.34 -17.03 -14.07
C ALA A 59 9.82 -16.68 -13.85
N LYS A 60 10.70 -17.62 -14.22
CA LYS A 60 12.09 -17.29 -14.48
C LYS A 60 12.11 -16.34 -15.67
N ASP A 61 12.20 -15.04 -15.43
CA ASP A 61 12.41 -14.07 -16.49
C ASP A 61 13.80 -14.28 -17.12
N GLY A 62 13.82 -14.74 -18.38
CA GLY A 62 14.86 -14.45 -19.38
C GLY A 62 16.21 -15.20 -19.28
N GLU A 63 16.31 -16.33 -19.98
CA GLU A 63 17.49 -16.65 -20.80
C GLU A 63 17.54 -15.74 -22.05
#